data_AF-A0A240EJY7-F1
#
_entry.id   AF-A0A240EJY7-F1
#
_cell.length_a   1.000
_cell.length_b   1.000
_cell.length_c   1.000
_cell.angle_alpha   90.00
_cell.angle_beta   90.00
_cell.angle_gamma   90.00
#
_symmetry.space_group_name_H-M   'P 1'
#
loop_
_entity.id
_entity.type
_entity.pdbx_description
1 polymer ?
#
loop_
_entity_poly.entity_id
_entity_poly.type
_entity_poly.pdbx_seq_one_letter_code
_entity_poly.pdbx_strand_id
1 'polypeptide(L)'
;MYRALVLLSMFTLALPVKSMGFETLNIDQPAIHYSDLAFPNDNNIQPNRSDFSINNFILMSSDEGEGWAVVTVTNTSSAKRTLDHNQLIAILANG
;
A
#
# COMPACT_ATOMS: atom_id res chain seq x y z
N MET A 1 6.78 -22.96 46.55
CA MET A 1 6.57 -21.73 45.74
C MET A 1 7.29 -21.76 44.40
N TYR A 2 8.41 -22.46 44.24
CA TYR A 2 9.20 -22.50 42.99
C TYR A 2 8.58 -23.33 41.84
N ARG A 3 7.80 -24.38 42.15
CA ARG A 3 7.15 -25.23 41.12
C ARG A 3 6.13 -24.46 40.26
N ALA A 4 5.36 -23.55 40.87
CA ALA A 4 4.41 -22.72 40.15
C ALA A 4 5.12 -21.67 39.27
N LEU A 5 6.27 -21.16 39.74
CA LEU A 5 7.08 -20.18 39.02
C LEU A 5 7.79 -20.80 37.79
N VAL A 6 8.22 -22.06 37.90
CA VAL A 6 8.78 -22.84 36.77
C VAL A 6 7.71 -23.17 35.71
N LEU A 7 6.48 -23.47 36.13
CA LEU A 7 5.37 -23.71 35.19
C LEU A 7 4.95 -22.43 34.47
N LEU A 8 4.97 -21.28 35.16
CA LEU A 8 4.68 -19.98 34.54
C LEU A 8 5.77 -19.59 33.52
N SER A 9 7.05 -19.88 33.80
CA SER A 9 8.13 -19.59 32.84
C SER A 9 8.09 -20.49 31.60
N MET A 10 7.63 -21.75 31.72
CA MET A 10 7.44 -22.60 30.53
C MET A 10 6.29 -22.11 29.64
N PHE A 11 5.25 -21.51 30.21
CA PHE A 11 4.13 -20.97 29.44
C PHE A 11 4.52 -19.74 28.61
N THR A 12 5.46 -18.93 29.10
CA THR A 12 5.92 -17.72 28.39
C THR A 12 6.83 -18.00 27.18
N LEU A 13 7.36 -19.22 27.01
CA LEU A 13 8.20 -19.56 25.86
C LEU A 13 7.40 -20.00 24.61
N ALA A 14 6.09 -20.19 24.72
CA ALA A 14 5.24 -20.67 23.61
C ALA A 14 4.59 -19.52 22.81
N LEU A 15 5.21 -18.35 22.74
CA LEU A 15 4.69 -17.26 21.91
C LEU A 15 4.81 -17.65 20.42
N PRO A 16 3.74 -17.47 19.62
CA PRO A 16 3.82 -17.69 18.18
C PRO A 16 4.79 -16.68 17.57
N VAL A 17 5.88 -17.17 16.98
CA VAL A 17 6.75 -16.36 16.12
C VAL A 17 6.04 -16.22 14.78
N LYS A 18 5.60 -15.01 14.43
CA LYS A 18 5.20 -14.72 13.06
C LYS A 18 6.44 -14.87 12.17
N SER A 19 6.38 -15.78 11.21
CA SER A 19 7.40 -15.92 10.18
C SER A 19 7.40 -14.67 9.32
N MET A 20 8.56 -14.02 9.18
CA MET A 20 8.76 -12.94 8.22
C MET A 20 8.94 -13.57 6.82
N GLY A 21 7.85 -14.07 6.26
CA GLY A 21 7.79 -14.48 4.86
C GLY A 21 7.76 -13.24 3.97
N PHE A 22 8.32 -13.35 2.76
CA PHE A 22 7.98 -12.38 1.73
C PHE A 22 6.52 -12.61 1.35
N GLU A 23 5.70 -11.61 1.60
CA GLU A 23 4.30 -11.67 1.27
C GLU A 23 4.14 -11.71 -0.25
N THR A 24 3.35 -12.67 -0.74
CA THR A 24 3.09 -12.79 -2.17
C THR A 24 2.09 -11.71 -2.56
N LEU A 25 2.47 -10.85 -3.51
CA LEU A 25 1.58 -9.86 -4.08
C LEU A 25 0.98 -10.41 -5.36
N ASN A 26 -0.35 -10.42 -5.42
CA ASN A 26 -1.11 -10.77 -6.61
C ASN A 26 -1.49 -9.50 -7.36
N ILE A 27 -1.36 -9.50 -8.68
CA ILE A 27 -1.80 -8.38 -9.50
C ILE A 27 -3.33 -8.42 -9.60
N ASP A 28 -3.99 -7.37 -9.14
CA ASP A 28 -5.41 -7.20 -9.35
C ASP A 28 -5.65 -6.99 -10.84
N GLN A 29 -6.63 -7.71 -11.40
CA GLN A 29 -6.91 -7.65 -12.84
C GLN A 29 -6.98 -6.17 -13.29
N PRO A 30 -6.19 -5.78 -14.31
CA PRO A 30 -6.18 -4.40 -14.77
C PRO A 30 -7.57 -4.07 -15.29
N ALA A 31 -8.31 -3.20 -14.59
CA ALA A 31 -9.61 -2.79 -15.08
C ALA A 31 -9.37 -1.96 -16.34
N ILE A 32 -9.82 -2.53 -17.45
CA ILE A 32 -9.75 -1.93 -18.77
C ILE A 32 -10.64 -0.68 -18.71
N HIS A 33 -10.01 0.49 -18.58
CA HIS A 33 -10.61 1.83 -18.49
C HIS A 33 -11.33 2.20 -17.19
N TYR A 34 -10.57 2.70 -16.21
CA TYR A 34 -11.05 3.22 -14.91
C TYR A 34 -11.78 4.57 -14.97
N SER A 35 -11.94 5.22 -16.13
CA SER A 35 -12.62 6.52 -16.20
C SER A 35 -14.07 6.45 -15.72
N ASP A 36 -14.72 5.30 -15.91
CA ASP A 36 -16.15 5.14 -15.65
C ASP A 36 -16.42 4.49 -14.27
N LEU A 37 -15.36 4.00 -13.59
CA LEU A 37 -15.43 3.31 -12.29
C LEU A 37 -14.65 4.06 -11.20
N ALA A 38 -14.35 5.34 -11.41
CA ALA A 38 -13.67 6.16 -10.43
C ALA A 38 -14.60 6.48 -9.25
N PHE A 39 -14.08 6.34 -8.03
CA PHE A 39 -14.78 6.80 -6.83
C PHE A 39 -14.98 8.32 -6.88
N PRO A 40 -16.12 8.82 -6.37
CA PRO A 40 -16.37 10.24 -6.31
C PRO A 40 -15.30 10.94 -5.44
N ASN A 41 -14.82 12.08 -5.89
CA ASN A 41 -13.91 12.94 -5.14
C ASN A 41 -14.70 14.06 -4.43
N ASP A 42 -15.57 13.67 -3.50
CA ASP A 42 -16.52 14.59 -2.85
C ASP A 42 -15.83 15.72 -2.09
N ASN A 43 -14.65 15.43 -1.54
CA ASN A 43 -13.84 16.40 -0.81
C ASN A 43 -12.96 17.27 -1.73
N ASN A 44 -13.07 17.10 -3.06
CA ASN A 44 -12.29 17.79 -4.07
C ASN A 44 -10.78 17.79 -3.75
N ILE A 45 -10.28 16.64 -3.29
CA ILE A 45 -8.89 16.45 -2.91
C ILE A 45 -8.06 16.47 -4.20
N GLN A 46 -7.05 17.33 -4.25
CA GLN A 46 -6.20 17.50 -5.42
C GLN A 46 -4.72 17.47 -5.00
N PRO A 47 -3.85 16.85 -5.79
CA PRO A 47 -2.42 16.90 -5.54
C PRO A 47 -1.91 18.34 -5.69
N ASN A 48 -0.81 18.65 -5.01
CA ASN A 48 -0.06 19.86 -5.29
C ASN A 48 0.42 19.86 -6.74
N ARG A 49 0.45 21.03 -7.37
CA ARG A 49 0.98 21.20 -8.72
C ARG A 49 2.41 20.63 -8.78
N SER A 50 2.63 19.72 -9.73
CA SER A 50 3.90 19.02 -9.90
C SER A 50 4.30 18.92 -11.36
N ASP A 51 5.58 18.66 -11.62
CA ASP A 51 6.14 18.37 -12.94
C ASP A 51 6.16 16.84 -13.19
N PHE A 52 5.25 16.07 -12.56
CA PHE A 52 5.18 14.61 -12.73
C PHE A 52 3.87 14.21 -13.42
N SER A 53 3.98 13.43 -14.49
CA SER A 53 2.84 12.84 -15.19
C SER A 53 2.75 11.35 -14.87
N ILE A 54 1.56 10.86 -14.54
CA ILE A 54 1.30 9.42 -14.38
C ILE A 54 1.20 8.79 -15.77
N ASN A 55 2.00 7.75 -16.02
CA ASN A 55 1.97 7.00 -17.27
C ASN A 55 1.10 5.75 -17.16
N ASN A 56 1.18 5.07 -16.03
CA ASN A 56 0.46 3.84 -15.76
C ASN A 56 0.37 3.60 -14.24
N PHE A 57 -0.58 2.78 -13.81
CA PHE A 57 -0.62 2.23 -12.47
C PHE A 57 -1.09 0.76 -12.52
N ILE A 58 -0.62 -0.02 -11.55
CA ILE A 58 -1.02 -1.42 -11.35
C ILE A 58 -1.41 -1.57 -9.89
N LEU A 59 -2.59 -2.13 -9.65
CA LEU A 59 -3.07 -2.46 -8.31
C LEU A 59 -2.71 -3.92 -7.99
N MET A 60 -2.39 -4.18 -6.74
CA MET A 60 -2.01 -5.49 -6.25
C MET A 60 -2.62 -5.70 -4.86
N SER A 61 -2.94 -6.94 -4.55
CA SER A 61 -3.38 -7.34 -3.22
C SER A 61 -2.50 -8.45 -2.67
N SER A 62 -2.28 -8.43 -1.37
CA SER A 62 -1.66 -9.55 -0.68
C SER A 62 -2.68 -10.60 -0.25
N ASP A 63 -2.19 -11.80 0.10
CA ASP A 63 -3.02 -12.86 0.66
C ASP A 63 -3.59 -12.51 2.05
N GLU A 64 -2.94 -11.60 2.80
CA GLU A 64 -3.45 -11.07 4.07
C GLU A 64 -4.46 -9.92 3.89
N GLY A 65 -4.69 -9.47 2.65
CA GLY A 65 -5.65 -8.42 2.30
C GLY A 65 -5.08 -7.01 2.28
N GLU A 66 -3.75 -6.85 2.24
CA GLU A 66 -3.12 -5.54 2.07
C GLU A 66 -3.21 -5.08 0.61
N GLY A 67 -3.58 -3.82 0.40
CA GLY A 67 -3.66 -3.19 -0.92
C GLY A 67 -2.38 -2.44 -1.28
N TRP A 68 -1.83 -2.71 -2.45
CA TRP A 68 -0.60 -2.13 -2.98
C TRP A 68 -0.84 -1.50 -4.36
N ALA A 69 -0.08 -0.44 -4.66
CA ALA A 69 -0.12 0.19 -5.99
C ALA A 69 1.29 0.50 -6.48
N VAL A 70 1.58 0.09 -7.72
CA VAL A 70 2.80 0.49 -8.43
C VAL A 70 2.42 1.55 -9.45
N VAL A 71 3.00 2.74 -9.32
CA VAL A 71 2.72 3.87 -10.19
C VAL A 71 3.97 4.21 -11.00
N THR A 72 3.84 4.22 -12.31
CA THR A 72 4.88 4.71 -13.21
C THR A 72 4.64 6.18 -13.49
N VAL A 73 5.63 7.00 -13.16
CA VAL A 73 5.59 8.45 -13.38
C VAL A 73 6.77 8.92 -14.22
N THR A 74 6.54 9.97 -15.00
CA THR A 74 7.57 10.67 -15.77
C THR A 74 7.73 12.08 -15.22
N ASN A 75 8.97 12.46 -14.89
CA ASN A 75 9.31 13.87 -14.64
C ASN A 75 9.31 14.63 -15.98
N THR A 76 8.39 15.56 -16.15
CA THR A 76 8.26 16.40 -17.35
C THR A 76 9.10 17.67 -17.28
N SER A 77 9.80 17.91 -16.17
CA SER A 77 10.72 19.03 -16.00
C SER A 77 12.04 18.78 -16.76
N SER A 78 12.69 19.85 -17.22
CA SER A 78 14.05 19.77 -17.76
C SER A 78 15.13 19.54 -16.70
N ALA A 79 14.79 19.72 -15.42
CA ALA A 79 15.67 19.52 -14.29
C ALA A 79 15.34 18.24 -13.50
N LYS A 80 16.30 17.75 -12.72
CA LYS A 80 16.07 16.67 -11.75
C LYS A 80 15.11 17.17 -10.66
N ARG A 81 14.02 16.42 -10.44
CA ARG A 81 13.05 16.66 -9.36
C ARG A 81 13.00 15.46 -8.43
N THR A 82 12.68 15.74 -7.17
CA THR A 82 12.31 14.72 -6.20
C THR A 82 10.79 14.65 -6.17
N LEU A 83 10.25 13.43 -6.20
CA LEU A 83 8.83 13.18 -6.02
C LEU A 83 8.49 13.33 -4.53
N ASP A 84 7.55 14.22 -4.21
CA ASP A 84 7.04 14.42 -2.86
C ASP A 84 5.64 13.79 -2.68
N HIS A 85 5.34 13.39 -1.44
CA HIS A 85 4.07 12.76 -1.08
C HIS A 85 2.83 13.61 -1.38
N ASN A 86 2.95 14.94 -1.46
CA ASN A 86 1.79 15.80 -1.78
C ASN A 86 1.55 15.94 -3.29
N GLN A 87 2.42 15.38 -4.13
CA GLN A 87 2.36 15.52 -5.60
C GLN A 87 1.61 14.37 -6.29
N LEU A 88 1.28 13.32 -5.54
CA LEU A 88 0.47 12.20 -6.00
C LEU A 88 -0.62 11.92 -4.97
N ILE A 89 -1.83 11.65 -5.46
CA ILE A 89 -2.95 11.26 -4.63
C ILE A 89 -3.57 10.01 -5.25
N ALA A 90 -3.92 9.06 -4.38
CA ALA A 90 -4.73 7.91 -4.71
C ALA A 90 -6.00 7.97 -3.88
N ILE A 91 -7.15 7.77 -4.51
CA ILE A 91 -8.44 7.65 -3.82
C ILE A 91 -8.75 6.15 -3.80
N LEU A 92 -8.73 5.57 -2.61
CA LEU A 92 -9.12 4.18 -2.37
C LEU A 92 -10.55 4.17 -1.82
N ALA A 93 -11.37 3.22 -2.27
CA ALA A 93 -12.63 2.97 -1.58
C ALA A 93 -12.37 2.36 -0.21
N ASN A 94 -12.99 2.95 0.80
CA ASN A 94 -13.35 2.24 2.01
C ASN A 94 -14.69 1.54 1.73
N GLY A 95 -14.64 0.26 1.36
CA GLY A 95 -15.83 -0.59 1.33
C GLY A 95 -16.57 -0.58 2.67
#